data_AF-A0AA42LED3-F1
#
_entry.id   AF-A0AA42LED3-F1
#
_cell.length_a   1.000
_cell.length_b   1.000
_cell.length_c   1.000
_cell.angle_alpha   90.00
_cell.angle_beta   90.00
_cell.angle_gamma   90.00
#
_symmetry.space_group_name_H-M   'P 1'
#
loop_
_entity.id
_entity.type
_entity.pdbx_description
1 polymer ?
#
loop_
_entity_poly.entity_id
_entity_poly.type
_entity_poly.pdbx_seq_one_letter_code
_entity_poly.pdbx_strand_id
1 'polypeptide(L)'
;MPAQYQLEALLHDATEAYVGDLVSPLKQALPEYRQIEMRVWHAICHRFDIDPVLPPCIHDADLIALATEKRDLMADHPDAWPCLTGTNPAAFRIKPMTQAEACQAYFNRLMELLATTHRARAAA
;
A
#
# COMPACT_ATOMS: atom_id res chain seq x y z
N MET A 1 -3.74 9.33 -7.20
CA MET A 1 -2.52 8.65 -7.66
C MET A 1 -2.39 8.79 -9.18
N PRO A 2 -1.26 9.31 -9.68
CA PRO A 2 -0.97 9.39 -11.12
C PRO A 2 -1.11 8.00 -11.78
N ALA A 3 -1.61 7.96 -13.02
CA ALA A 3 -1.94 6.71 -13.70
C ALA A 3 -0.76 5.72 -13.77
N GLN A 4 0.45 6.23 -14.01
CA GLN A 4 1.67 5.45 -14.12
C GLN A 4 2.17 4.83 -12.81
N TYR A 5 1.60 5.21 -11.66
CA TYR A 5 2.00 4.70 -10.34
C TYR A 5 0.88 3.93 -9.64
N GLN A 6 -0.23 3.65 -10.33
CA GLN A 6 -1.40 3.03 -9.71
C GLN A 6 -1.16 1.55 -9.38
N LEU A 7 -0.39 0.83 -10.21
CA LEU A 7 -0.07 -0.57 -9.98
C LEU A 7 0.89 -0.73 -8.79
N GLU A 8 1.91 0.12 -8.76
CA GLU A 8 2.88 0.23 -7.69
C GLU A 8 2.20 0.59 -6.37
N ALA A 9 1.29 1.57 -6.38
CA ALA A 9 0.50 1.92 -5.21
C ALA A 9 -0.43 0.77 -4.76
N LEU A 10 -0.98 -0.03 -5.67
CA LEU A 10 -1.81 -1.18 -5.29
C LEU A 10 -0.97 -2.29 -4.65
N LEU A 11 0.26 -2.50 -5.12
CA LEU A 11 1.12 -3.60 -4.71
C LEU A 11 2.12 -3.24 -3.60
N HIS A 12 2.17 -2.01 -3.12
CA HIS A 12 3.20 -1.56 -2.17
C HIS A 12 3.26 -2.42 -0.89
N ASP A 13 2.11 -2.87 -0.37
CA ASP A 13 2.01 -3.75 0.81
C ASP A 13 1.85 -5.24 0.45
N ALA A 14 2.06 -5.63 -0.81
CA ALA A 14 1.87 -7.02 -1.23
C ALA A 14 2.86 -7.99 -0.55
N THR A 15 3.95 -7.49 0.04
CA THR A 15 4.85 -8.27 0.89
C THR A 15 4.16 -8.87 2.10
N GLU A 16 3.17 -8.17 2.67
CA GLU A 16 2.48 -8.56 3.92
C GLU A 16 1.68 -9.86 3.75
N ALA A 17 1.26 -10.19 2.53
CA ALA A 17 0.65 -11.48 2.21
C ALA A 17 1.60 -12.67 2.45
N TYR A 18 2.91 -12.44 2.47
CA TYR A 18 3.95 -13.48 2.64
C TYR A 18 4.63 -13.42 4.01
N VAL A 19 4.88 -12.21 4.53
CA VAL A 19 5.61 -12.01 5.79
C VAL A 19 4.71 -11.67 6.98
N GLY A 20 3.42 -11.42 6.73
CA GLY A 20 2.45 -10.91 7.71
C GLY A 20 2.58 -9.40 7.93
N ASP A 21 1.49 -8.75 8.27
CA ASP A 21 1.46 -7.34 8.68
C ASP A 21 2.08 -7.18 10.07
N LEU A 22 3.06 -6.26 10.18
CA LEU A 22 3.69 -5.88 11.43
C LEU A 22 3.59 -4.38 11.63
N VAL A 23 3.21 -3.97 12.83
CA VAL A 23 3.19 -2.54 13.19
C VAL A 23 4.59 -1.91 13.02
N SER A 24 4.62 -0.67 12.54
CA SER A 24 5.87 0.03 12.18
C SER A 24 6.93 0.05 13.29
N PRO A 25 6.59 0.22 14.59
CA PRO A 25 7.58 0.16 15.67
C PRO A 25 8.30 -1.20 15.78
N LEU A 26 7.60 -2.30 15.49
CA LEU A 26 8.22 -3.64 15.48
C LEU A 26 9.11 -3.83 14.25
N LYS A 27 8.67 -3.36 13.08
CA LYS A 27 9.52 -3.36 11.86
C LYS A 27 10.86 -2.63 12.11
N GLN A 28 10.85 -1.54 12.89
CA GLN A 28 12.07 -0.80 13.25
C GLN A 28 12.97 -1.54 14.24
N ALA A 29 12.40 -2.35 15.13
CA ALA A 29 13.14 -3.10 16.13
C ALA A 29 13.78 -4.40 15.58
N LEU A 30 13.38 -4.84 14.38
CA LEU A 30 13.77 -6.14 13.79
C LEU A 30 14.44 -5.96 12.40
N PRO A 31 15.77 -5.72 12.35
CA PRO A 31 16.50 -5.55 11.10
C PRO A 31 16.39 -6.73 10.13
N GLU A 32 16.33 -7.96 10.66
CA GLU A 32 16.21 -9.19 9.87
C GLU A 32 14.85 -9.26 9.15
N TYR A 33 13.78 -8.78 9.79
CA TYR A 33 12.46 -8.72 9.16
C TYR A 33 12.48 -7.84 7.91
N ARG A 34 13.13 -6.68 8.00
CA ARG A 34 13.28 -5.76 6.85
C ARG A 34 14.02 -6.41 5.68
N GLN A 35 15.03 -7.24 5.96
CA GLN A 35 15.76 -7.96 4.90
C GLN A 35 14.88 -9.00 4.21
N ILE A 36 14.02 -9.70 4.96
CA ILE A 36 13.08 -10.67 4.40
C ILE A 36 12.02 -9.95 3.56
N GLU A 37 11.43 -8.88 4.09
CA GLU A 37 10.45 -8.04 3.39
C GLU A 37 11.02 -7.50 2.07
N MET A 38 12.26 -6.98 2.07
CA MET A 38 12.95 -6.51 0.87
C MET A 38 13.16 -7.61 -0.19
N ARG A 39 13.48 -8.84 0.22
CA ARG A 39 13.62 -9.97 -0.72
C ARG A 39 12.30 -10.32 -1.38
N VAL A 40 11.20 -10.30 -0.62
CA VAL A 40 9.85 -10.52 -1.15
C VAL A 40 9.47 -9.37 -2.08
N TRP A 41 9.74 -8.13 -1.69
CA TRP A 41 9.47 -6.95 -2.51
C TRP A 41 10.16 -7.01 -3.88
N HIS A 42 11.45 -7.37 -3.92
CA HIS A 42 12.16 -7.54 -5.19
C HIS A 42 11.57 -8.65 -6.07
N ALA A 43 11.11 -9.76 -5.47
CA ALA A 43 10.47 -10.83 -6.23
C ALA A 43 9.12 -10.37 -6.84
N ILE A 44 8.34 -9.59 -6.10
CA ILE A 44 7.10 -8.96 -6.57
C ILE A 44 7.42 -7.97 -7.70
N CYS A 45 8.39 -7.08 -7.50
CA CYS A 45 8.83 -6.13 -8.51
C CYS A 45 9.22 -6.82 -9.82
N HIS A 46 10.04 -7.87 -9.74
CA HIS A 46 10.42 -8.65 -10.92
C HIS A 46 9.21 -9.33 -11.58
N ARG A 47 8.26 -9.87 -10.80
CA ARG A 47 7.09 -10.56 -11.34
C ARG A 47 6.12 -9.63 -12.08
N PHE A 48 5.99 -8.39 -11.61
CA PHE A 48 5.05 -7.40 -12.15
C PHE A 48 5.73 -6.29 -12.96
N ASP A 49 7.04 -6.39 -13.17
CA ASP A 49 7.85 -5.43 -13.91
C ASP A 49 7.69 -4.01 -13.31
N ILE A 50 7.93 -3.89 -12.01
CA ILE A 50 7.83 -2.64 -11.24
C ILE A 50 9.23 -2.20 -10.83
N ASP A 51 9.47 -0.88 -10.82
CA ASP A 51 10.70 -0.32 -10.25
C ASP A 51 10.72 -0.56 -8.72
N PRO A 52 11.77 -1.20 -8.17
CA PRO A 52 11.88 -1.39 -6.72
C PRO A 52 11.88 -0.09 -5.92
N VAL A 53 12.26 1.03 -6.53
CA VAL A 53 12.26 2.36 -5.92
C VAL A 53 10.92 3.04 -6.17
N LEU A 54 10.05 2.97 -5.16
CA LEU A 54 8.72 3.59 -5.22
C LEU A 54 8.83 5.14 -5.18
N PRO A 55 8.05 5.85 -6.00
CA PRO A 55 7.99 7.31 -5.95
C PRO A 55 7.41 7.81 -4.61
N PRO A 56 7.85 8.98 -4.10
CA PRO A 56 7.40 9.53 -2.82
C PRO A 56 5.88 9.66 -2.68
N CYS A 57 5.17 9.91 -3.78
CA CYS A 57 3.72 10.08 -3.76
C CYS A 57 2.94 8.83 -3.30
N ILE A 58 3.55 7.64 -3.37
CA ILE A 58 2.93 6.41 -2.85
C ILE A 58 2.98 6.41 -1.32
N HIS A 59 4.12 6.81 -0.74
CA HIS A 59 4.23 6.97 0.70
C HIS A 59 3.26 8.04 1.23
N ASP A 60 3.12 9.16 0.52
CA ASP A 60 2.14 10.19 0.88
C ASP A 60 0.70 9.64 0.84
N ALA A 61 0.40 8.76 -0.13
CA ALA A 61 -0.91 8.12 -0.25
C ALA A 61 -1.22 7.19 0.92
N ASP A 62 -0.23 6.38 1.31
CA ASP A 62 -0.29 5.47 2.45
C ASP A 62 -0.55 6.23 3.75
N LEU A 63 0.19 7.33 4.01
CA LEU A 63 -0.06 8.17 5.18
C LEU A 63 -1.46 8.79 5.18
N ILE A 64 -2.00 9.19 4.02
CA ILE A 64 -3.37 9.69 3.90
C ILE A 64 -4.38 8.57 4.19
N ALA A 65 -4.14 7.35 3.71
CA ALA A 65 -4.97 6.18 4.02
C ALA A 65 -4.97 5.90 5.52
N LEU A 66 -3.80 5.83 6.15
CA LEU A 66 -3.63 5.63 7.60
C LEU A 66 -4.33 6.71 8.43
N ALA A 67 -4.21 7.99 8.03
CA ALA A 67 -4.91 9.08 8.70
C ALA A 67 -6.45 8.95 8.58
N THR A 68 -6.92 8.46 7.42
CA THR A 68 -8.35 8.25 7.16
C THR A 68 -8.88 7.08 8.00
N GLU A 69 -8.13 5.98 8.09
CA GLU A 69 -8.43 4.82 8.94
C GLU A 69 -8.46 5.19 10.42
N LYS A 70 -7.45 5.93 10.91
CA LYS A 70 -7.40 6.41 12.29
C LYS A 70 -8.66 7.20 12.65
N ARG A 71 -9.14 8.06 11.74
CA ARG A 71 -10.33 8.89 11.94
C ARG A 71 -11.64 8.08 11.91
N ASP A 72 -11.72 7.07 11.03
CA ASP A 72 -13.00 6.41 10.71
C ASP A 72 -13.22 5.08 11.44
N LEU A 73 -12.14 4.35 11.73
CA LEU A 73 -12.20 2.95 12.18
C LEU A 73 -11.65 2.72 13.58
N MET A 74 -10.80 3.62 14.08
CA MET A 74 -10.16 3.47 15.39
C MET A 74 -10.93 4.23 16.47
N ALA A 75 -10.82 3.74 17.71
CA ALA A 75 -11.28 4.51 18.86
C ALA A 75 -10.43 5.77 19.04
N ASP A 76 -11.04 6.83 19.57
CA ASP A 76 -10.32 8.04 19.93
C ASP A 76 -9.15 7.71 20.86
N HIS A 77 -7.95 8.03 20.40
CA HIS A 77 -6.72 7.82 21.15
C HIS A 77 -6.07 9.17 21.44
N PRO A 78 -5.73 9.47 22.71
CA PRO A 78 -5.20 10.79 23.08
C PRO A 78 -3.81 11.06 22.47
N ASP A 79 -3.04 10.01 22.18
CA ASP A 79 -1.69 10.18 21.65
C ASP A 79 -1.68 10.64 20.18
N ALA A 80 -0.91 11.69 19.94
CA ALA A 80 -0.50 12.09 18.60
C ALA A 80 0.34 10.99 17.95
N TRP A 81 0.15 10.79 16.64
CA TRP A 81 0.97 9.87 15.85
C TRP A 81 1.96 10.72 15.05
N PRO A 82 3.26 10.75 15.42
CA PRO A 82 4.23 11.65 14.79
C PRO A 82 4.32 11.48 13.27
N CYS A 83 4.11 10.27 12.76
CA CYS A 83 4.10 9.97 11.32
C CYS A 83 2.96 10.65 10.55
N LEU A 84 1.88 11.07 11.22
CA LEU A 84 0.74 11.75 10.59
C LEU A 84 0.84 13.28 10.70
N THR A 85 1.94 13.82 11.21
CA THR A 85 2.11 15.27 11.38
C THR A 85 2.07 15.98 10.03
N GLY A 86 1.08 16.85 9.82
CA GLY A 86 0.88 17.58 8.56
C GLY A 86 0.10 16.80 7.50
N THR A 87 -0.28 15.55 7.76
CA THR A 87 -1.11 14.73 6.87
C THR A 87 -2.58 14.88 7.24
N ASN A 88 -3.40 15.24 6.25
CA ASN A 88 -4.84 15.32 6.42
C ASN A 88 -5.52 14.07 5.86
N PRO A 89 -6.53 13.52 6.56
CA PRO A 89 -7.29 12.38 6.05
C PRO A 89 -8.08 12.76 4.81
N ALA A 90 -8.39 11.78 3.97
CA ALA A 90 -9.18 11.99 2.76
C ALA A 90 -10.59 12.50 3.10
N ALA A 91 -11.19 13.29 2.20
CA ALA A 91 -12.51 13.88 2.43
C ALA A 91 -13.64 12.82 2.55
N PHE A 92 -13.48 11.66 1.91
CA PHE A 92 -14.44 10.56 1.98
C PHE A 92 -14.32 9.79 3.30
N ARG A 93 -15.38 9.05 3.64
CA ARG A 93 -15.40 8.11 4.78
C ARG A 93 -15.19 6.68 4.30
N ILE A 94 -14.44 5.89 5.07
CA ILE A 94 -14.25 4.47 4.79
C ILE A 94 -15.55 3.71 5.07
N LYS A 95 -15.98 2.91 4.10
CA LYS A 95 -17.02 1.90 4.29
C LYS A 95 -16.33 0.55 4.47
N PRO A 96 -16.40 -0.08 5.66
CA PRO A 96 -15.79 -1.39 5.88
C PRO A 96 -16.34 -2.42 4.89
N MET A 97 -15.45 -3.20 4.31
CA MET A 97 -15.78 -4.32 3.43
C MET A 97 -15.63 -5.63 4.21
N THR A 98 -16.44 -6.62 3.87
CA THR A 98 -16.16 -8.01 4.25
C THR A 98 -14.90 -8.51 3.56
N GLN A 99 -14.30 -9.58 4.08
CA GLN A 99 -13.13 -10.20 3.47
C GLN A 99 -13.36 -10.60 2.00
N ALA A 100 -14.53 -11.14 1.68
CA ALA A 100 -14.88 -11.55 0.32
C ALA A 100 -14.99 -10.34 -0.63
N GLU A 101 -15.63 -9.26 -0.18
CA GLU A 101 -15.73 -8.01 -0.95
C GLU A 101 -14.35 -7.38 -1.19
N ALA A 102 -13.51 -7.30 -0.15
CA ALA A 102 -12.16 -6.75 -0.25
C ALA A 102 -11.29 -7.57 -1.22
N CYS A 103 -11.33 -8.90 -1.12
CA CYS A 103 -10.62 -9.80 -2.03
C CYS A 103 -11.04 -9.58 -3.48
N GLN A 104 -12.36 -9.54 -3.74
CA GLN A 104 -12.88 -9.34 -5.09
C GLN A 104 -12.54 -7.95 -5.65
N ALA A 105 -12.67 -6.90 -4.83
CA ALA A 105 -12.35 -5.53 -5.22
C ALA A 105 -10.86 -5.38 -5.56
N TYR A 106 -9.98 -5.92 -4.71
CA TYR A 106 -8.53 -5.91 -4.93
C TYR A 106 -8.17 -6.67 -6.21
N PHE A 107 -8.68 -7.90 -6.38
CA PHE A 107 -8.41 -8.71 -7.56
C PHE A 107 -8.86 -8.03 -8.86
N ASN A 108 -10.08 -7.48 -8.88
CA ASN A 108 -10.60 -6.76 -10.04
C ASN A 108 -9.70 -5.58 -10.41
N ARG A 109 -9.29 -4.79 -9.41
CA ARG A 109 -8.44 -3.63 -9.63
C ARG A 109 -7.05 -4.02 -10.11
N LEU A 110 -6.47 -5.09 -9.57
CA LEU A 110 -5.20 -5.63 -10.02
C LEU A 110 -5.28 -6.04 -11.50
N MET A 111 -6.30 -6.81 -11.87
CA MET A 111 -6.48 -7.26 -13.26
C MET A 111 -6.66 -6.10 -14.25
N GLU A 112 -7.41 -5.07 -13.85
CA GLU A 112 -7.58 -3.84 -14.64
C GLU A 112 -6.23 -3.12 -14.86
N LEU A 113 -5.45 -2.95 -13.79
CA LEU A 113 -4.15 -2.27 -13.85
C LEU A 113 -3.11 -3.07 -14.63
N LEU A 114 -3.08 -4.40 -14.50
CA LEU A 114 -2.21 -5.24 -15.32
C LEU A 114 -2.58 -5.15 -16.80
N ALA A 115 -3.87 -5.22 -17.13
CA ALA A 115 -4.31 -5.11 -18.52
C ALA A 115 -3.95 -3.77 -19.18
N THR A 116 -3.99 -2.68 -18.42
CA THR A 116 -3.65 -1.33 -18.91
C THR A 116 -2.15 -1.09 -18.96
N THR A 117 -1.40 -1.51 -17.94
CA THR A 117 0.05 -1.35 -17.85
C THR A 117 0.78 -2.16 -18.93
N HIS A 118 0.37 -3.42 -19.16
CA HIS A 118 0.94 -4.24 -20.23
C HIS A 118 0.69 -3.62 -21.62
N ARG A 119 -0.49 -3.03 -21.85
CA ARG A 119 -0.80 -2.35 -23.11
C ARG A 119 0.02 -1.07 -23.30
N ALA A 120 0.15 -0.26 -22.24
CA ALA A 120 0.94 0.97 -22.30
C ALA A 120 2.41 0.69 -22.61
N ARG A 121 2.98 -0.38 -22.02
CA ARG A 121 4.38 -0.78 -22.27
C ARG A 121 4.60 -1.48 -23.61
N ALA A 122 3.62 -2.23 -24.12
CA ALA A 122 3.70 -2.82 -25.46
C ALA A 122 3.61 -1.77 -26.59
N ALA A 123 3.11 -0.56 -26.27
CA ALA A 123 2.96 0.55 -27.22
C ALA A 123 4.08 1.61 -27.11
N ALA A 124 4.99 1.48 -26.14
CA ALA A 124 6.15 2.35 -25.91
C ALA A 124 7.42 1.76 -26.52
#